data_AF-A0AB39HUH2-F1
#
_entry.id   AF-A0AB39HUH2-F1
#
_cell.length_a   1.000
_cell.length_b   1.000
_cell.length_c   1.000
_cell.angle_alpha   90.00
_cell.angle_beta   90.00
_cell.angle_gamma   90.00
#
_symmetry.space_group_name_H-M   'P 1'
#
loop_
_entity.id
_entity.type
_entity.pdbx_description
1 polymer ?
#
loop_
_entity_poly.entity_id
_entity_poly.type
_entity_poly.pdbx_seq_one_letter_code
_entity_poly.pdbx_strand_id
1 'polypeptide(L)' 'MNNVEVIIKVSENSGVNVNDCEKVLNALENLLDDELSNSKSMAGAFEKIYKLMTYFNKKGRT' A
#
# COMPACT_ATOMS: atom_id res chain seq x y z
N MET A 1 -11.49 5.35 2.41
CA MET A 1 -11.54 3.98 2.96
C MET A 1 -10.80 4.00 4.27
N ASN A 2 -11.40 3.47 5.33
CA ASN A 2 -10.69 3.26 6.59
C ASN A 2 -9.75 2.03 6.44
N ASN A 3 -8.77 1.87 7.34
CA ASN A 3 -7.77 0.80 7.24
C ASN A 3 -8.43 -0.60 7.26
N VAL A 4 -9.44 -0.77 8.10
CA VAL A 4 -10.21 -2.02 8.22
C VAL A 4 -10.90 -2.41 6.90
N GLU A 5 -11.51 -1.47 6.19
CA GLU A 5 -12.13 -1.68 4.88
C GLU A 5 -11.11 -2.06 3.81
N VAL A 6 -9.89 -1.50 3.87
CA VAL A 6 -8.79 -1.87 2.96
C VAL A 6 -8.37 -3.31 3.21
N ILE A 7 -8.11 -3.67 4.48
CA ILE A 7 -7.67 -5.01 4.87
C ILE A 7 -8.71 -6.06 4.42
N ILE A 8 -9.99 -5.82 4.71
CA ILE A 8 -11.07 -6.74 4.31
C ILE A 8 -11.12 -6.88 2.80
N LYS A 9 -11.12 -5.78 2.03
CA LYS A 9 -11.14 -5.85 0.56
C LYS A 9 -9.92 -6.54 -0.03
N VAL A 10 -8.73 -6.30 0.53
CA VAL A 10 -7.51 -6.96 0.06
C VAL A 10 -7.58 -8.46 0.33
N SER A 11 -8.06 -8.87 1.51
CA SER A 11 -8.30 -10.27 1.85
C SER A 11 -9.28 -10.93 0.88
N GLU A 12 -10.45 -10.31 0.66
CA GLU A 12 -11.48 -10.80 -0.27
C GLU A 12 -10.95 -10.97 -1.70
N ASN A 13 -10.18 -10.00 -2.21
CA ASN A 13 -9.69 -10.02 -3.59
C ASN A 13 -8.47 -10.93 -3.80
N SER A 14 -7.66 -11.14 -2.76
CA SER A 14 -6.44 -11.95 -2.85
C SER A 14 -6.61 -13.40 -2.40
N GLY A 15 -7.69 -13.72 -1.66
CA GLY A 15 -7.86 -15.01 -1.00
C GLY A 15 -6.89 -15.23 0.18
N VAL A 16 -6.13 -14.21 0.57
CA VAL A 16 -5.23 -14.26 1.72
C VAL A 16 -6.02 -13.98 2.99
N ASN A 17 -5.64 -14.63 4.09
CA ASN A 17 -6.30 -14.43 5.37
C ASN A 17 -6.18 -12.96 5.84
N VAL A 18 -7.27 -12.42 6.38
CA VAL A 18 -7.37 -11.06 6.94
C VAL A 18 -6.20 -10.71 7.86
N ASN A 19 -5.79 -11.62 8.76
CA ASN A 19 -4.69 -11.41 9.71
C ASN A 19 -3.34 -11.28 9.01
N ASP A 20 -3.13 -11.97 7.90
CA ASP A 20 -1.89 -11.85 7.12
C ASP A 20 -1.92 -10.59 6.25
N CYS A 21 -3.08 -10.21 5.72
CA CYS A 21 -3.25 -8.91 5.05
C CYS A 21 -2.97 -7.74 6.00
N GLU A 22 -3.45 -7.80 7.24
CA GLU A 22 -3.21 -6.79 8.26
C GLU A 22 -1.71 -6.64 8.56
N LYS A 23 -0.99 -7.75 8.78
CA LYS A 23 0.47 -7.71 9.00
C LYS A 23 1.23 -7.06 7.84
N VAL A 24 0.88 -7.42 6.61
CA VAL A 24 1.56 -6.91 5.40
C VAL A 24 1.25 -5.43 5.20
N LEU A 25 0.00 -5.01 5.38
CA LEU A 25 -0.41 -3.62 5.21
C LEU A 25 0.20 -2.73 6.30
N ASN A 26 0.23 -3.18 7.56
CA ASN A 26 0.91 -2.45 8.64
C ASN A 26 2.42 -2.34 8.39
N ALA A 27 3.06 -3.41 7.89
CA ALA A 27 4.48 -3.36 7.52
C ALA A 27 4.73 -2.39 6.36
N LEU A 28 3.83 -2.34 5.38
CA LEU A 28 3.90 -1.41 4.27
C LEU A 28 3.75 0.05 4.74
N GLU A 29 2.80 0.33 5.63
CA GLU A 29 2.63 1.66 6.24
C GLU A 29 3.91 2.11 6.94
N ASN A 30 4.49 1.27 7.80
CA ASN A 30 5.75 1.59 8.48
C ASN A 30 6.90 1.88 7.50
N LEU A 31 7.04 1.09 6.43
CA LEU A 31 8.06 1.32 5.40
C LEU A 31 7.84 2.65 4.65
N LEU A 32 6.59 3.02 4.40
CA LEU A 32 6.24 4.28 3.77
C LEU A 32 6.51 5.46 4.70
N ASP A 33 6.19 5.33 5.99
CA ASP A 33 6.48 6.35 7.01
C ASP A 33 7.99 6.56 7.19
N ASP A 34 8.76 5.47 7.21
CA ASP A 34 10.22 5.53 7.26
C ASP A 34 10.81 6.18 6.00
N GLU A 35 10.33 5.82 4.81
CA GLU A 35 10.80 6.41 3.55
C GLU A 35 10.40 7.89 3.46
N LEU A 36 9.20 8.27 3.89
CA LEU A 36 8.74 9.65 3.94
C LEU A 36 9.58 10.48 4.90
N SER A 37 9.84 9.95 6.10
CA SER A 37 10.64 10.60 7.15
C SER A 37 12.10 10.75 6.75
N ASN A 38 12.64 9.81 5.96
CA ASN A 38 14.02 9.86 5.47
C ASN A 38 14.18 10.57 4.11
N SER A 39 13.08 10.88 3.42
CA SER A 39 13.13 11.58 2.13
C SER A 39 13.40 13.09 2.32
N LYS A 40 14.47 13.60 1.70
CA LYS A 40 14.81 15.05 1.69
C LYS A 40 13.73 15.95 1.06
N SER A 41 12.77 15.37 0.33
CA SER A 41 11.66 16.09 -0.28
C SER A 41 10.43 15.19 -0.37
N MET A 42 9.35 15.61 0.29
CA MET A 42 8.03 14.97 0.31
C MET A 42 7.50 14.69 -1.11
N ALA A 43 7.86 15.52 -2.10
CA ALA A 43 7.49 15.33 -3.50
C ALA A 43 8.09 14.05 -4.13
N GLY A 44 9.31 13.66 -3.76
CA GLY A 44 9.98 12.48 -4.30
C GLY A 44 9.39 11.16 -3.76
N ALA A 45 8.99 11.15 -2.49
CA ALA A 45 8.31 10.00 -1.89
C ALA A 45 6.89 9.82 -2.46
N PHE A 46 6.15 10.92 -2.65
CA PHE A 46 4.85 10.87 -3.33
C PHE A 46 4.96 10.37 -4.77
N GLU A 47 5.99 10.76 -5.52
CA GLU A 47 6.19 10.25 -6.90
C GLU A 47 6.43 8.73 -6.91
N LYS A 48 7.21 8.20 -5.95
CA LYS A 48 7.44 6.75 -5.81
C LYS A 48 6.15 6.00 -5.46
N ILE A 49 5.36 6.50 -4.52
CA ILE A 49 4.05 5.92 -4.14
C ILE A 49 3.08 5.96 -5.33
N TYR A 50 3.04 7.07 -6.07
CA TYR A 50 2.19 7.22 -7.24
C TYR A 50 2.60 6.28 -8.38
N LYS A 51 3.92 6.06 -8.59
CA LYS A 51 4.44 5.02 -9.48
C LYS A 51 4.00 3.63 -9.08
N LEU A 52 4.04 3.29 -7.79
CA LEU A 52 3.57 1.99 -7.30
C LEU A 52 2.07 1.82 -7.55
N MET A 53 1.25 2.82 -7.21
CA MET A 53 -0.19 2.77 -7.47
C MET A 53 -0.55 2.69 -8.96
N THR A 54 0.18 3.39 -9.83
CA THR A 54 -0.03 3.30 -11.28
C THR A 54 0.37 1.93 -11.84
N TYR A 55 1.41 1.30 -11.30
CA TYR A 55 1.75 -0.09 -11.64
C TYR A 55 0.64 -1.09 -11.23
N PHE A 56 0.08 -0.96 -10.03
CA PHE A 56 -1.04 -1.80 -9.59
C PHE A 56 -2.31 -1.56 -10.41
N ASN A 57 -2.63 -0.31 -10.76
CA ASN A 57 -3.78 0.02 -11.63
C ASN A 57 -3.63 -0.49 -13.07
N LYS A 58 -2.39 -0.58 -13.60
CA LYS A 58 -2.15 -1.11 -14.95
C LYS A 58 -2.41 -2.62 -15.04
N LYS A 59 -2.24 -3.35 -13.92
CA LYS A 59 -2.46 -4.79 -13.84
C LYS A 59 -3.93 -5.20 -13.72
N GLY A 60 -4.80 -4.31 -13.25
CA GLY A 60 -6.26 -4.52 -13.23
C GLY A 60 -6.97 -4.25 -14.56
N ARG A 61 -6.23 -3.95 -15.62
CA ARG A 61 -6.76 -3.52 -16.94
C ARG A 61 -6.37 -4.46 -18.09
N THR A 62 -5.81 -5.64 -17.77
CA THR A 62 -5.47 -6.74 -18.68
C THR A 62 -6.12 -8.02 -18.21
#